data_AF-C8S5S1-F1
#
_entry.id   AF-C8S5S1-F1
#
_cell.length_a   1.000
_cell.length_b   1.000
_cell.length_c   1.000
_cell.angle_alpha   90.00
_cell.angle_beta   90.00
_cell.angle_gamma   90.00
#
_symmetry.space_group_name_H-M   'P 1'
#
loop_
_entity.id
_entity.type
_entity.pdbx_description
1 polymer ?
#
loop_
_entity_poly.entity_id
_entity_poly.type
_entity_poly.pdbx_seq_one_letter_code
_entity_poly.pdbx_strand_id
1 'polypeptide(L)' 'MAQLLAEEGVFDTGLKYRSMVLPDTFIDQASPEAMYAVAGMNAADIEAKVLQTLGVAVVGKRA' A
#
# COMPACT_ATOMS: atom_id res chain seq x y z
N MET A 1 -14.45 -5.20 7.81
CA MET A 1 -14.78 -3.92 8.49
C MET A 1 -13.54 -3.09 8.82
N ALA A 2 -12.49 -3.65 9.45
CA ALA A 2 -11.30 -2.88 9.83
C ALA A 2 -10.59 -2.18 8.65
N GLN A 3 -10.47 -2.83 7.49
CA GLN A 3 -9.84 -2.23 6.30
C GLN A 3 -10.54 -0.94 5.86
N LEU A 4 -11.86 -0.98 5.68
CA LEU A 4 -12.66 0.19 5.29
C LEU A 4 -12.50 1.33 6.29
N LEU A 5 -12.60 1.04 7.59
CA LEU A 5 -12.45 2.06 8.63
C LEU A 5 -11.04 2.67 8.66
N ALA A 6 -10.01 1.87 8.40
CA ALA A 6 -8.64 2.35 8.28
C ALA A 6 -8.46 3.25 7.04
N GLU A 7 -9.06 2.91 5.91
CA GLU A 7 -9.03 3.71 4.68
C GLU A 7 -9.72 5.06 4.85
N GLU A 8 -10.88 5.08 5.52
CA GLU A 8 -11.61 6.29 5.89
C GLU A 8 -10.94 7.09 7.03
N GLY A 9 -9.80 6.61 7.55
CA GLY A 9 -9.02 7.32 8.58
C GLY A 9 -9.66 7.36 9.96
N VAL A 10 -10.63 6.47 10.24
CA VAL A 10 -11.35 6.43 11.53
C VAL A 10 -10.40 6.18 12.71
N PHE A 11 -9.28 5.47 12.48
CA PHE A 11 -8.28 5.15 13.50
C PHE A 11 -7.14 6.18 13.59
N ASP A 12 -7.16 7.25 12.79
CA ASP A 12 -6.02 8.17 12.63
C ASP A 12 -5.90 9.21 13.75
N THR A 13 -6.17 8.82 15.00
CA THR A 13 -5.98 9.65 16.18
C THR A 13 -4.54 9.47 16.71
N GLY A 14 -3.66 10.37 16.26
CA GLY A 14 -2.23 10.34 16.61
C GLY A 14 -1.40 9.53 15.62
N LEU A 15 -1.59 8.21 15.58
CA LEU A 15 -0.88 7.34 14.63
C LEU A 15 -1.75 7.05 13.40
N LYS A 16 -1.19 7.22 12.21
CA LYS A 16 -1.86 6.79 10.97
C LYS A 16 -1.78 5.27 10.82
N TYR A 17 -2.90 4.62 10.52
CA TYR A 17 -2.97 3.17 10.42
C TYR A 17 -3.57 2.73 9.07
N ARG A 18 -2.81 1.99 8.25
CA ARG A 18 -3.30 1.38 7.01
C ARG A 18 -2.84 -0.07 6.93
N SER A 19 -3.74 -0.93 6.49
CA SER A 19 -3.45 -2.34 6.24
C SER A 19 -3.23 -2.56 4.74
N MET A 20 -2.24 -3.40 4.43
CA MET A 20 -1.94 -3.88 3.08
C MET A 20 -2.12 -5.38 3.08
N VAL A 21 -2.90 -5.87 2.13
CA VAL A 21 -3.28 -7.28 2.00
C VAL A 21 -3.06 -7.71 0.57
N LEU A 22 -2.80 -9.01 0.37
CA LEU A 22 -2.78 -9.57 -0.97
C LEU A 22 -4.15 -9.37 -1.63
N PRO A 23 -4.17 -9.03 -2.93
CA PRO A 23 -5.42 -8.85 -3.64
C PRO A 23 -6.15 -10.19 -3.74
N ASP A 24 -7.49 -10.12 -3.73
CA ASP A 24 -8.36 -11.27 -3.95
C ASP A 24 -8.46 -11.59 -5.46
N THR A 25 -7.31 -11.91 -6.04
CA THR A 25 -7.14 -12.24 -7.45
C THR A 25 -6.12 -13.36 -7.57
N PHE A 26 -6.29 -14.23 -8.56
CA PHE A 26 -5.27 -15.22 -8.86
C PHE A 26 -3.98 -14.54 -9.32
N ILE A 27 -2.84 -14.96 -8.75
CA ILE A 27 -1.51 -14.52 -9.15
C ILE A 27 -0.82 -15.72 -9.78
N ASP A 28 -0.47 -15.61 -11.06
CA ASP A 28 0.26 -16.64 -11.76
C ASP A 28 1.62 -16.90 -11.09
N GLN A 29 2.02 -18.17 -11.08
CA GLN A 29 3.30 -18.55 -10.52
C GLN A 29 4.44 -17.88 -11.31
N ALA A 30 5.32 -17.18 -10.60
CA ALA A 30 6.52 -16.59 -11.15
C ALA A 30 7.62 -16.59 -10.08
N SER A 31 8.72 -15.89 -10.34
CA SER A 31 9.67 -15.55 -9.25
C SER A 31 8.94 -14.78 -8.13
N PRO A 32 9.33 -14.92 -6.86
CA PRO A 32 8.71 -14.21 -5.75
C PRO A 32 8.64 -12.69 -5.97
N GLU A 33 9.70 -12.08 -6.51
CA GLU A 33 9.75 -10.64 -6.81
C GLU A 33 8.62 -10.23 -7.77
N ALA A 34 8.48 -10.93 -8.89
CA ALA A 34 7.42 -10.68 -9.86
C ALA A 34 6.01 -10.88 -9.25
N MET A 35 5.82 -11.90 -8.42
CA MET A 35 4.53 -12.14 -7.75
C MET A 35 4.18 -10.98 -6.80
N TYR A 36 5.15 -10.47 -6.02
CA TYR A 36 4.94 -9.32 -5.14
C TYR A 36 4.71 -8.01 -5.90
N ALA A 37 5.36 -7.83 -7.05
CA ALA A 37 5.12 -6.69 -7.93
C ALA A 37 3.69 -6.70 -8.48
N VAL A 38 3.17 -7.86 -8.92
CA VAL A 38 1.77 -8.01 -9.35
C VAL A 38 0.80 -7.75 -8.19
N ALA A 39 1.15 -8.21 -6.98
CA ALA A 39 0.32 -8.01 -5.80
C ALA A 39 0.29 -6.57 -5.27
N GLY A 40 1.20 -5.69 -5.71
CA GLY A 40 1.34 -4.35 -5.13
C GLY A 40 1.87 -4.38 -3.68
N MET A 41 2.71 -5.36 -3.36
CA MET A 41 3.17 -5.66 -2.00
C MET A 41 4.70 -5.57 -1.88
N ASN A 42 5.37 -4.87 -2.79
CA ASN A 42 6.81 -4.66 -2.72
C ASN A 42 7.15 -3.40 -1.90
N ALA A 43 8.46 -3.17 -1.68
CA ALA A 43 8.94 -2.06 -0.87
C ALA A 43 8.54 -0.68 -1.41
N ALA A 44 8.55 -0.48 -2.73
CA ALA A 44 8.16 0.78 -3.35
C ALA A 44 6.65 1.05 -3.19
N ASP A 45 5.81 0.01 -3.27
CA ASP A 45 4.38 0.12 -3.04
C ASP A 45 4.06 0.47 -1.58
N ILE A 46 4.78 -0.16 -0.63
CA ILE A 46 4.67 0.15 0.79
C ILE A 46 5.07 1.60 1.06
N GLU A 47 6.21 2.06 0.51
CA GLU A 47 6.67 3.44 0.63
C GLU A 47 5.63 4.43 0.07
N ALA A 48 5.13 4.16 -1.13
CA ALA A 48 4.09 4.98 -1.76
C ALA A 48 2.83 5.06 -0.90
N LYS A 49 2.38 3.93 -0.33
CA LYS A 49 1.22 3.90 0.58
C LYS A 49 1.48 4.71 1.84
N VAL A 50 2.67 4.63 2.43
CA VAL A 50 3.05 5.41 3.61
C VAL A 50 3.03 6.92 3.30
N LEU A 51 3.68 7.34 2.21
CA LEU A 51 3.71 8.76 1.81
C LEU A 51 2.30 9.30 1.54
N GLN A 52 1.47 8.54 0.82
CA GLN A 52 0.07 8.88 0.59
C GLN A 52 -0.70 9.02 1.91
N THR A 53 -0.52 8.08 2.83
CA THR A 53 -1.20 8.07 4.14
C THR A 53 -0.81 9.27 5.01
N LEU A 54 0.45 9.71 4.91
CA LEU A 54 0.94 10.90 5.60
C LEU A 54 0.57 12.21 4.89
N GLY A 55 -0.09 12.14 3.72
CA GLY A 55 -0.45 13.33 2.92
C GLY A 55 0.76 14.03 2.30
N VAL A 56 1.90 13.35 2.18
CA VAL A 56 3.10 13.90 1.55
C VAL A 56 2.91 13.78 0.04
N ALA A 57 2.86 14.93 -0.65
CA ALA A 57 2.82 14.93 -2.10
C ALA A 57 4.06 14.22 -2.64
N VAL A 58 3.87 13.14 -3.41
CA VAL A 58 4.95 12.48 -4.13
C VAL A 58 5.40 13.41 -5.24
N VAL A 59 6.40 14.24 -4.97
CA VAL A 59 7.07 15.03 -5.99
C VAL A 59 7.84 14.05 -6.86
N GLY A 60 7.26 13.68 -7.99
CA GLY A 60 7.92 12.80 -8.95
C GLY A 60 9.29 13.38 -9.30
N LYS A 61 10.36 12.60 -9.09
CA LYS A 61 11.68 12.91 -9.66
C LYS A 61 11.50 12.95 -11.18
N ARG A 62 11.43 14.15 -11.74
CA ARG A 62 11.57 14.35 -13.18
C ARG A 62 13.00 13.93 -13.54
N ALA A 63 13.12 12.86 -14.31
CA ALA A 63 14.33 12.51 -15.03
C ALA A 63 14.43 13.36 -16.31
#